data_AF-Q4C891-F1
#
_entry.id   AF-Q4C891-F1
#
_cell.length_a   1.000
_cell.length_b   1.000
_cell.length_c   1.000
_cell.angle_alpha   90.00
_cell.angle_beta   90.00
_cell.angle_gamma   90.00
#
_symmetry.space_group_name_H-M   'P 1'
#
loop_
_entity.id
_entity.type
_entity.pdbx_description
1 polymer ?
#
loop_
_entity_poly.entity_id
_entity_poly.type
_entity_poly.pdbx_seq_one_letter_code
_entity_poly.pdbx_strand_id
1 'polypeptide(L)'
;MTLAEFRTVFDGVLMGNCGYTQESAEETIKTGNADLIAFGRPFISNPDLVERFSNDWPLNPPADMNIWYSFEPEGYVDFPTYEESKKS
;
A
#
# COMPACT_ATOMS: atom_id res chain seq x y z
N MET A 1 -0.61 19.93 8.48
CA MET A 1 -1.03 19.13 9.64
C MET A 1 -0.54 17.70 9.43
N THR A 2 0.14 17.12 10.41
CA THR A 2 0.68 15.76 10.41
C THR A 2 -0.21 14.83 11.24
N LEU A 3 -0.07 13.52 11.06
CA LEU A 3 -0.81 12.56 11.90
C LEU A 3 -0.45 12.69 13.38
N ALA A 4 0.81 13.02 13.69
CA ALA A 4 1.25 13.31 15.06
C ALA A 4 0.49 14.48 15.68
N GLU A 5 0.23 15.56 14.91
CA GLU A 5 -0.56 16.69 15.40
C GLU A 5 -2.02 16.29 15.64
N PHE A 6 -2.62 15.48 14.75
CA PHE A 6 -3.99 14.97 14.94
C PHE A 6 -4.10 14.07 16.18
N ARG A 7 -3.09 13.24 16.46
CA ARG A 7 -3.07 12.35 17.62
C ARG A 7 -3.16 13.10 18.95
N THR A 8 -2.75 14.38 19.01
CA THR A 8 -2.85 15.19 20.24
C THR A 8 -4.27 15.64 20.59
N VAL A 9 -5.20 15.59 19.63
CA VAL A 9 -6.58 16.11 19.77
C VAL A 9 -7.67 15.07 19.50
N PHE A 10 -7.29 13.92 18.96
CA PHE A 10 -8.19 12.82 18.66
C PHE A 10 -7.68 11.59 19.40
N ASP A 11 -8.59 10.81 20.02
CA ASP A 11 -8.29 9.58 20.78
C ASP A 11 -8.80 8.29 20.11
N GLY A 12 -9.49 8.40 18.96
CA GLY A 12 -9.97 7.25 18.20
C GLY A 12 -8.91 6.62 17.28
N VAL A 13 -9.33 5.66 16.46
CA VAL A 13 -8.46 5.00 15.47
C VAL A 13 -8.09 6.00 14.36
N LEU A 14 -6.80 6.21 14.15
CA LEU A 14 -6.25 7.12 13.14
C LEU A 14 -5.57 6.33 12.02
N MET A 15 -6.03 6.53 10.78
CA MET A 15 -5.46 5.90 9.59
C MET A 15 -4.68 6.91 8.74
N GLY A 16 -3.39 6.64 8.53
CA GLY A 16 -2.56 7.37 7.57
C GLY A 16 -2.73 6.84 6.15
N ASN A 17 -2.52 7.70 5.14
CA ASN A 17 -2.47 7.29 3.74
C ASN A 17 -1.57 8.26 2.95
N CYS A 18 -1.38 7.98 1.65
CA CYS A 18 -0.54 8.74 0.70
C CYS A 18 0.98 8.65 0.92
N GLY A 19 1.67 8.03 -0.04
CA GLY A 19 3.14 8.08 -0.15
C GLY A 19 3.92 7.14 0.78
N TYR A 20 3.23 6.31 1.56
CA TYR A 20 3.86 5.32 2.43
C TYR A 20 4.55 4.21 1.63
N THR A 21 5.76 3.88 2.08
CA THR A 21 6.45 2.60 1.87
C THR A 21 6.12 1.67 3.04
N GLN A 22 6.47 0.37 2.93
CA GLN A 22 6.37 -0.55 4.06
C GLN A 22 7.13 -0.01 5.29
N GLU A 23 8.40 0.34 5.10
CA GLU A 23 9.27 0.86 6.17
C GLU A 23 8.68 2.10 6.87
N SER A 24 8.25 3.10 6.09
CA SER A 24 7.68 4.33 6.68
C SER A 24 6.32 4.11 7.33
N ALA A 25 5.53 3.14 6.85
CA ALA A 25 4.27 2.75 7.47
C ALA A 25 4.49 2.07 8.81
N GLU A 26 5.42 1.11 8.86
CA GLU A 26 5.81 0.41 10.09
C GLU A 26 6.36 1.37 11.14
N GLU A 27 7.24 2.30 10.75
CA GLU A 27 7.77 3.33 11.64
C GLU A 27 6.66 4.25 12.19
N THR A 28 5.70 4.63 11.34
CA THR A 28 4.57 5.49 11.75
C THR A 28 3.66 4.80 12.77
N ILE A 29 3.39 3.51 12.57
CA ILE A 29 2.60 2.71 13.52
C ILE A 29 3.39 2.53 14.82
N LYS A 30 4.67 2.15 14.73
CA LYS A 30 5.55 1.92 15.88
C LYS A 30 5.72 3.16 16.76
N THR A 31 5.73 4.35 16.16
CA THR A 31 5.83 5.63 16.87
C THR A 31 4.49 6.11 17.44
N GLY A 32 3.38 5.39 17.21
CA GLY A 32 2.05 5.74 17.71
C GLY A 32 1.41 6.93 16.98
N ASN A 33 1.98 7.34 15.85
CA ASN A 33 1.48 8.46 15.05
C ASN A 33 0.27 8.05 14.20
N ALA A 34 0.07 6.76 13.93
CA ALA A 34 -1.13 6.20 13.34
C ALA A 34 -1.38 4.79 13.87
N ASP A 35 -2.63 4.34 13.82
CA ASP A 35 -3.01 2.97 14.17
C ASP A 35 -3.04 2.05 12.94
N LEU A 36 -3.29 2.63 11.77
CA LEU A 36 -3.44 1.93 10.50
C LEU A 36 -2.81 2.76 9.36
N ILE A 37 -2.35 2.09 8.29
CA ILE A 37 -1.87 2.75 7.08
C ILE A 37 -2.57 2.15 5.86
N ALA A 38 -3.15 3.00 5.03
CA ALA A 38 -3.75 2.61 3.75
C ALA A 38 -2.78 2.84 2.59
N PHE A 39 -2.69 1.83 1.72
CA PHE A 39 -1.93 1.87 0.47
C PHE A 39 -2.89 1.90 -0.72
N GLY A 40 -2.69 2.84 -1.64
CA GLY A 40 -3.46 2.93 -2.88
C GLY A 40 -2.68 2.35 -4.06
N ARG A 41 -1.79 3.17 -4.64
CA ARG A 41 -1.00 2.79 -5.83
C ARG A 41 -0.23 1.47 -5.70
N PRO A 42 0.40 1.13 -4.55
CA PRO A 42 1.04 -0.17 -4.41
C PRO A 42 0.07 -1.34 -4.57
N PHE A 43 -1.18 -1.21 -4.10
CA PHE A 43 -2.20 -2.26 -4.25
C PHE A 43 -2.71 -2.39 -5.68
N ILE A 44 -2.66 -1.34 -6.51
CA ILE A 44 -3.11 -1.41 -7.91
C ILE A 44 -2.32 -2.50 -8.65
N SER A 45 -0.98 -2.49 -8.54
CA SER A 45 -0.15 -3.47 -9.24
C SER A 45 0.21 -4.70 -8.41
N ASN A 46 -0.17 -4.78 -7.14
CA ASN A 46 0.14 -5.89 -6.24
C ASN A 46 -1.15 -6.38 -5.55
N PRO A 47 -1.88 -7.33 -6.14
CA PRO A 47 -3.13 -7.84 -5.53
C PRO A 47 -2.88 -8.52 -4.17
N ASP A 48 -1.67 -9.01 -3.94
CA ASP A 48 -1.18 -9.70 -2.75
C ASP A 48 -0.19 -8.84 -1.94
N LEU A 49 -0.38 -7.52 -1.90
CA LEU A 49 0.55 -6.58 -1.26
C LEU A 49 0.82 -6.93 0.22
N VAL A 50 -0.19 -7.40 0.95
CA VAL A 50 -0.08 -7.75 2.37
C VAL A 50 0.87 -8.93 2.55
N GLU A 51 0.71 -9.96 1.74
CA GLU A 51 1.56 -11.15 1.73
C GLU A 51 2.99 -10.77 1.34
N ARG A 52 3.16 -9.87 0.36
CA ARG A 52 4.49 -9.39 -0.03
C ARG A 52 5.21 -8.68 1.11
N PHE A 53 4.52 -7.76 1.81
CA PHE A 53 5.10 -7.11 2.99
C PHE A 53 5.40 -8.11 4.10
N SER A 54 4.50 -9.05 4.37
CA SER A 54 4.66 -10.03 5.44
C SER A 54 5.84 -10.99 5.22
N ASN A 55 6.25 -11.21 3.97
CA ASN A 55 7.33 -12.13 3.58
C ASN A 55 8.56 -11.41 3.00
N ASP A 56 8.59 -10.08 3.03
CA ASP A 56 9.62 -9.27 2.38
C ASP A 56 9.86 -9.62 0.90
N TRP A 57 8.78 -9.95 0.18
CA TRP A 57 8.85 -10.27 -1.24
C TRP A 57 8.91 -9.01 -2.11
N PRO A 58 9.58 -9.07 -3.28
CA PRO A 58 9.63 -7.95 -4.20
C PRO A 58 8.23 -7.58 -4.69
N LEU A 59 7.97 -6.28 -4.76
CA LEU A 59 6.76 -5.74 -5.38
C LEU A 59 6.87 -5.78 -6.90
N ASN A 60 5.72 -5.93 -7.56
CA ASN A 60 5.59 -5.64 -8.98
C ASN A 60 5.94 -4.16 -9.24
N PRO A 61 6.39 -3.83 -10.46
CA PRO A 61 6.55 -2.43 -10.87
C PRO A 61 5.26 -1.64 -10.63
N PRO A 62 5.37 -0.32 -10.35
CA PRO A 62 4.19 0.53 -10.26
C PRO A 62 3.37 0.48 -11.55
N ALA A 63 2.05 0.38 -11.39
CA ALA A 63 1.11 0.57 -12.49
C ALA A 63 1.35 1.92 -13.18
N ASP A 64 1.38 1.92 -14.52
CA ASP A 64 1.38 3.16 -15.30
C ASP A 64 0.13 3.99 -14.94
N MET A 65 0.24 5.31 -14.97
CA MET A 65 -0.86 6.18 -14.60
C MET A 65 -2.01 6.13 -15.61
N ASN A 66 -1.74 5.76 -16.87
CA ASN A 66 -2.75 5.64 -17.91
C ASN A 66 -3.81 4.55 -17.59
N ILE A 67 -3.44 3.50 -16.87
CA ILE A 67 -4.35 2.39 -16.52
C ILE A 67 -5.19 2.67 -15.27
N TRP A 68 -4.85 3.66 -14.45
CA TRP A 68 -5.60 3.95 -13.20
C TRP A 68 -7.07 4.31 -13.45
N TYR A 69 -7.38 4.76 -14.66
CA TYR A 69 -8.73 5.14 -15.09
C TYR A 69 -9.15 4.42 -16.38
N SER A 70 -8.56 3.24 -16.64
CA SER A 70 -8.92 2.39 -17.77
C SER A 70 -10.32 1.79 -17.60
N PHE A 71 -11.01 1.55 -18.72
CA PHE A 71 -12.23 0.75 -18.77
C PHE A 71 -11.97 -0.70 -19.21
N GLU A 72 -10.73 -1.00 -19.57
CA GLU A 72 -10.29 -2.32 -20.04
C GLU A 72 -9.78 -3.18 -18.88
N PRO A 73 -9.89 -4.52 -18.98
CA PRO A 73 -9.40 -5.42 -17.94
C PRO A 73 -7.86 -5.41 -17.79
N GLU A 74 -7.13 -5.08 -18.85
CA GLU A 74 -5.67 -4.97 -18.85
C GLU A 74 -5.20 -3.85 -17.92
N GLY A 75 -4.29 -4.17 -17.01
CA GLY A 75 -3.84 -3.26 -15.96
C GLY A 75 -4.86 -3.03 -14.85
N TYR A 76 -5.90 -3.87 -14.75
CA TYR A 76 -6.89 -3.82 -13.67
C TYR A 76 -7.02 -5.15 -12.92
N VAL A 77 -7.21 -6.26 -13.64
CA VAL A 77 -7.42 -7.60 -13.04
C VAL A 77 -6.31 -8.61 -13.34
N ASP A 78 -5.29 -8.22 -14.10
CA ASP A 78 -4.27 -9.11 -14.67
C ASP A 78 -2.86 -8.91 -14.08
N PHE A 79 -2.71 -8.09 -13.04
CA PHE A 79 -1.46 -8.02 -12.29
C PHE A 79 -1.18 -9.34 -11.57
N PRO A 80 -0.01 -9.96 -11.75
CA PRO A 80 0.28 -11.26 -11.16
C PRO A 80 0.55 -11.12 -9.66
N THR A 81 0.08 -12.08 -8.87
CA THR A 81 0.60 -12.33 -7.52
C THR A 81 2.08 -12.72 -7.57
N TYR A 82 2.77 -12.68 -6.42
CA TYR A 82 4.16 -13.10 -6.33
C TYR A 82 4.33 -14.56 -6.77
N GLU A 83 3.43 -15.44 -6.35
CA GLU A 83 3.44 -16.86 -6.74
C GLU A 83 3.23 -17.09 -8.24
N GLU A 84 2.38 -16.30 -8.89
CA GLU A 84 2.18 -16.37 -10.34
C GLU A 84 3.40 -15.85 -11.09
N SER A 85 4.02 -14.77 -10.62
CA SER A 85 5.22 -14.17 -11.23
C SER A 85 6.42 -15.12 -11.26
N LYS A 86 6.48 -16.11 -10.35
CA LYS A 86 7.54 -17.13 -10.29
C LYS A 86 7.37 -18.26 -11.31
N LYS A 87 6.18 -18.44 -11.88
CA LYS A 87 5.85 -19.55 -12.78
C LYS A 87 6.09 -19.23 -14.26
N SER A 88 6.41 -17.97 -14.58
CA SER A 88 6.73 -17.49 -15.93
C SER A 88 8.22 -17.49 -16.24
#